data_AF-A0A0M8XTM0-F1
#
_entry.id   AF-A0A0M8XTM0-F1
#
_cell.length_a   1.000
_cell.length_b   1.000
_cell.length_c   1.000
_cell.angle_alpha   90.00
_cell.angle_beta   90.00
_cell.angle_gamma   90.00
#
_symmetry.space_group_name_H-M   'P 1'
#
loop_
_entity.id
_entity.type
_entity.pdbx_description
1 polymer ?
#
loop_
_entity_poly.entity_id
_entity_poly.type
_entity_poly.pdbx_seq_one_letter_code
_entity_poly.pdbx_strand_id
1 'polypeptide(L)'
;MVYSLDRPMMPSGYWDHELSVGVDRVAQVGALTLAVDDGYVSKGQMDRGIGEYTLLGHVREFMPGSEIPIDLVREAVKEFLVSGGQIPMCIEWQTEEF
;
A
#
# COMPACT_ATOMS: atom_id res chain seq x y z
N MET A 1 1.17 8.75 -2.03
CA MET A 1 0.26 8.03 -2.95
C MET A 1 0.96 7.91 -4.28
N VAL A 2 0.77 6.79 -4.96
CA VAL A 2 1.41 6.42 -6.23
C VAL A 2 0.33 5.91 -7.18
N TYR A 3 0.36 6.39 -8.42
CA TYR A 3 -0.51 5.96 -9.52
C TYR A 3 0.38 5.51 -10.68
N SER A 4 -0.10 4.55 -11.47
CA SER A 4 0.54 4.21 -12.74
C SER A 4 -0.07 5.04 -13.86
N LEU A 5 0.76 5.63 -14.72
CA LEU A 5 0.30 6.38 -15.89
C LEU A 5 0.07 5.49 -17.12
N ASP A 6 0.45 4.22 -17.05
CA ASP A 6 0.33 3.25 -18.15
C ASP A 6 -1.09 2.69 -18.30
N ARG A 7 -1.97 2.94 -17.32
CA ARG A 7 -3.39 2.57 -17.33
C ARG A 7 -4.24 3.82 -17.54
N PRO A 8 -5.31 3.80 -18.36
CA PRO A 8 -6.13 4.99 -18.53
C PRO A 8 -6.91 5.32 -17.26
N MET A 9 -7.20 6.61 -17.06
CA MET A 9 -8.19 7.02 -16.05
C MET A 9 -9.58 6.47 -16.39
N MET A 10 -10.40 6.28 -15.37
CA MET A 10 -11.81 5.99 -15.56
C MET A 10 -12.53 7.17 -16.23
N PRO A 11 -13.72 6.94 -16.85
CA PRO A 11 -14.56 8.03 -17.37
C PRO A 11 -14.93 9.10 -16.35
N SER A 12 -14.89 8.76 -15.05
CA SER A 12 -15.11 9.69 -13.94
C SER A 12 -13.96 10.68 -13.72
N GLY A 13 -12.81 10.50 -14.37
CA GLY A 13 -11.60 11.30 -14.18
C GLY A 13 -10.71 10.84 -13.01
N TYR A 14 -11.09 9.75 -12.33
CA TYR A 14 -10.30 9.16 -11.25
C TYR A 14 -9.51 7.94 -11.73
N TRP A 15 -8.42 7.65 -11.04
CA TRP A 15 -7.70 6.39 -11.18
C TRP A 15 -8.49 5.27 -10.49
N ASP A 16 -8.56 4.10 -11.12
CA ASP A 16 -9.14 2.87 -10.54
C ASP A 16 -8.14 2.06 -9.71
N HIS A 17 -6.95 2.61 -9.51
CA HIS A 17 -5.86 2.01 -8.76
C HIS A 17 -5.09 3.12 -8.05
N GLU A 18 -4.88 2.98 -6.75
CA GLU A 18 -4.03 3.89 -5.99
C GLU A 18 -3.24 3.10 -4.95
N LEU A 19 -1.93 3.26 -4.96
CA LEU A 19 -1.05 2.68 -3.95
C LEU A 19 -0.62 3.76 -2.95
N SER A 20 -1.05 3.64 -1.71
CA SER A 20 -0.62 4.47 -0.60
C SER A 20 0.46 3.76 0.22
N VAL A 21 1.52 4.49 0.57
CA VAL A 21 2.76 3.94 1.11
C VAL A 21 3.17 4.68 2.38
N GLY A 22 3.15 3.98 3.51
CA GLY A 22 3.72 4.42 4.77
C GLY A 22 5.09 3.76 4.99
N VAL A 23 6.08 4.50 5.48
CA VAL A 23 7.42 3.97 5.77
C VAL A 23 7.94 4.52 7.09
N ASP A 24 8.42 3.63 7.96
CA ASP A 24 9.20 3.98 9.14
C ASP A 24 10.66 3.55 8.90
N ARG A 25 11.52 4.55 8.69
CA ARG A 25 12.95 4.33 8.49
C ARG A 25 13.65 3.83 9.75
N VAL A 26 13.21 4.19 10.95
CA VAL A 26 13.90 3.79 12.19
C VAL A 26 13.65 2.31 12.45
N ALA A 27 12.40 1.87 12.33
CA ALA A 27 12.04 0.46 12.50
C ALA A 27 12.32 -0.42 11.26
N GLN A 28 12.70 0.17 10.12
CA GLN A 28 12.97 -0.52 8.85
C GLN A 28 11.76 -1.31 8.33
N VAL A 29 10.56 -0.75 8.50
CA VAL A 29 9.28 -1.32 8.04
C VAL A 29 8.46 -0.29 7.28
N GLY A 30 7.37 -0.75 6.69
CA GLY A 30 6.32 0.12 6.17
C GLY A 30 5.04 -0.66 5.91
N ALA A 31 4.01 0.04 5.47
CA ALA A 31 2.71 -0.54 5.15
C ALA A 31 2.18 0.04 3.85
N LEU A 32 1.41 -0.76 3.13
CA LEU A 32 0.83 -0.43 1.83
C LEU A 32 -0.69 -0.58 1.90
N THR A 33 -1.43 0.39 1.35
CA THR A 33 -2.85 0.20 1.04
C THR A 33 -3.05 0.34 -0.45
N LEU A 34 -3.81 -0.57 -1.04
CA LEU A 34 -4.22 -0.50 -2.43
C LEU A 34 -5.73 -0.20 -2.48
N ALA A 35 -6.08 1.00 -2.96
CA ALA A 35 -7.47 1.34 -3.22
C ALA A 35 -7.89 0.75 -4.57
N VAL A 36 -8.50 -0.44 -4.48
CA VAL A 36 -9.30 -1.13 -5.50
C VAL A 36 -10.65 -1.46 -4.86
N ASP A 37 -11.59 -2.07 -5.59
CA ASP A 37 -12.97 -2.29 -5.14
C ASP A 37 -13.12 -2.81 -3.70
N ASP A 38 -12.24 -3.73 -3.27
CA ASP A 38 -12.29 -4.36 -1.94
C ASP A 38 -11.22 -3.86 -0.93
N GLY A 39 -10.48 -2.78 -1.22
CA GLY A 39 -9.53 -2.15 -0.28
C GLY A 39 -8.52 -3.12 0.36
N TYR A 40 -7.32 -3.25 -0.19
CA TYR A 40 -6.30 -4.15 0.37
C TYR A 40 -5.27 -3.42 1.23
N VAL A 41 -4.79 -4.08 2.28
CA VAL A 41 -3.61 -3.67 3.04
C VAL A 41 -2.53 -4.76 3.00
N SER A 42 -1.25 -4.37 3.02
CA SER A 42 -0.15 -5.33 3.14
C SER A 42 -0.32 -6.18 4.39
N LYS A 43 0.08 -7.45 4.31
CA LYS A 43 0.03 -8.38 5.44
C LYS A 43 1.46 -8.70 5.91
N GLY A 44 1.76 -8.19 7.09
CA GLY A 44 2.97 -8.47 7.86
C GLY A 44 2.93 -9.82 8.56
N GLN A 45 4.12 -10.32 8.91
CA GLN A 45 4.26 -11.57 9.68
C GLN A 45 4.20 -11.35 11.20
N MET A 46 4.36 -10.10 11.65
CA MET A 46 4.33 -9.74 13.06
C MET A 46 3.31 -8.65 13.30
N ASP A 47 2.53 -8.83 14.35
CA ASP A 47 1.66 -7.79 14.86
C ASP A 47 2.43 -6.90 15.83
N ARG A 48 2.65 -5.64 15.44
CA ARG A 48 3.27 -4.59 16.26
C ARG A 48 2.23 -3.59 16.79
N GLY A 49 0.94 -3.87 16.61
CA GLY A 49 -0.17 -2.96 16.87
C GLY A 49 -0.52 -2.10 15.66
N ILE A 50 -1.32 -1.06 15.91
CA ILE A 50 -1.72 -0.08 14.90
C ILE A 50 -0.49 0.74 14.49
N GLY A 51 -0.17 0.75 13.19
CA GLY A 51 0.88 1.58 12.63
C GLY A 51 0.31 2.94 12.21
N GLU A 52 0.85 4.03 12.75
CA GLU A 52 0.46 5.39 12.36
C GLU A 52 1.46 5.97 11.36
N TYR A 53 0.95 6.36 10.18
CA TYR A 53 1.77 6.92 9.12
C TYR A 53 1.18 8.24 8.63
N THR A 54 2.03 9.23 8.36
CA THR A 54 1.56 10.48 7.73
C THR A 54 1.47 10.31 6.22
N LEU A 55 0.24 10.32 5.70
CA LEU A 55 -0.08 10.28 4.27
C LEU A 55 -0.76 11.59 3.87
N LEU A 56 -0.15 12.32 2.93
CA LEU A 56 -0.65 13.61 2.44
C LEU A 56 -0.95 14.64 3.54
N GLY A 57 -0.16 14.66 4.61
CA GLY A 57 -0.35 15.58 5.73
C GLY A 57 -1.39 15.14 6.76
N HIS A 58 -2.00 13.98 6.57
CA HIS A 58 -2.93 13.37 7.53
C HIS A 58 -2.32 12.12 8.15
N VAL A 59 -2.53 11.93 9.45
CA VAL A 59 -2.23 10.65 10.10
C VAL A 59 -3.24 9.63 9.60
N ARG A 60 -2.75 8.52 9.10
CA ARG A 60 -3.53 7.35 8.74
C ARG A 60 -3.05 6.17 9.56
N GLU A 61 -4.01 5.49 10.15
CA GLU A 61 -3.80 4.23 10.84
C GLU A 61 -3.81 3.08 9.83
N PHE A 62 -2.89 2.15 10.01
CA PHE A 62 -2.87 0.87 9.33
C PHE A 62 -3.16 -0.21 10.35
N MET A 63 -3.98 -1.19 9.95
CA MET A 63 -4.42 -2.27 10.84
C MET A 63 -3.25 -3.03 11.45
N PRO A 64 -3.46 -3.66 12.62
CA PRO A 64 -2.52 -4.60 13.21
C PRO A 64 -2.02 -5.64 12.21
N GLY A 65 -0.74 -5.98 12.31
CA GLY A 65 -0.09 -6.93 11.40
C GLY A 65 0.01 -6.47 9.95
N SER A 66 -0.10 -5.17 9.64
CA SER A 66 0.05 -4.67 8.27
C SER A 66 1.50 -4.36 7.86
N GLU A 67 2.39 -4.18 8.83
CA GLU A 67 3.76 -3.76 8.58
C GLU A 67 4.61 -4.89 7.99
N ILE A 68 5.26 -4.59 6.87
CA ILE A 68 6.21 -5.46 6.18
C ILE A 68 7.61 -4.84 6.18
N PRO A 69 8.68 -5.65 6.04
CA PRO A 69 10.03 -5.16 5.83
C PRO A 69 10.11 -4.10 4.72
N ILE A 70 10.89 -3.04 4.94
CA ILE A 70 11.02 -1.92 3.98
C ILE A 70 11.49 -2.37 2.60
N ASP A 71 12.27 -3.46 2.50
CA ASP A 71 12.71 -4.00 1.22
C ASP A 71 11.53 -4.55 0.39
N LEU A 72 10.57 -5.22 1.04
CA LEU A 72 9.35 -5.68 0.39
C LEU A 72 8.44 -4.52 -0.01
N VAL A 73 8.39 -3.44 0.79
CA VAL A 73 7.70 -2.20 0.40
C VAL A 73 8.29 -1.66 -0.92
N ARG A 74 9.62 -1.61 -1.04
CA ARG A 74 10.29 -1.14 -2.25
C ARG A 74 10.04 -2.05 -3.44
N GLU A 75 10.02 -3.35 -3.23
CA GLU A 75 9.75 -4.33 -4.29
C GLU A 75 8.31 -4.21 -4.80
N ALA A 76 7.33 -4.15 -3.91
CA ALA A 76 5.92 -4.01 -4.26
C ALA A 76 5.62 -2.71 -5.02
N VAL A 77 6.23 -1.59 -4.62
CA VAL A 77 6.11 -0.31 -5.35
C VAL A 77 6.69 -0.41 -6.77
N LYS A 78 7.82 -1.10 -6.94
CA LYS A 78 8.40 -1.31 -8.28
C LYS A 78 7.51 -2.20 -9.13
N GLU A 79 7.01 -3.30 -8.58
CA GLU A 79 6.12 -4.21 -9.30
C GLU A 79 4.82 -3.50 -9.70
N PHE A 80 4.22 -2.71 -8.79
CA PHE A 80 3.05 -1.89 -9.09
C PHE A 80 3.28 -0.97 -10.29
N LEU A 81 4.41 -0.25 -10.32
CA LEU A 81 4.73 0.67 -11.41
C LEU A 81 5.01 -0.07 -12.72
N VAL A 82 5.80 -1.16 -12.69
CA VAL A 82 6.19 -1.92 -13.89
C VAL A 82 5.00 -2.69 -14.50
N SER A 83 4.04 -3.11 -13.67
CA SER A 83 2.84 -3.83 -14.11
C SER A 83 1.72 -2.92 -14.61
N GLY A 84 1.92 -1.60 -14.62
CA GLY A 84 0.89 -0.65 -15.02
C GLY A 84 -0.20 -0.45 -13.96
N GLY A 85 0.11 -0.65 -12.68
CA GLY A 85 -0.82 -0.45 -11.56
C GLY A 85 -1.63 -1.70 -11.19
N GLN A 86 -1.14 -2.90 -11.52
CA GLN A 86 -1.74 -4.15 -11.03
C GLN A 86 -1.38 -4.39 -9.56
N ILE A 87 -2.15 -5.27 -8.90
CA ILE A 87 -1.89 -5.70 -7.53
C ILE A 87 -0.51 -6.40 -7.47
N PRO A 88 0.46 -5.89 -6.70
CA PRO A 88 1.75 -6.55 -6.53
C PRO A 88 1.62 -7.97 -5.95
N MET A 89 2.29 -8.95 -6.53
CA MET A 89 2.27 -10.34 -6.08
C MET A 89 3.46 -10.71 -5.20
N CYS A 90 4.49 -9.86 -5.10
CA CYS A 90 5.66 -10.09 -4.25
C CYS A 90 5.37 -10.03 -2.73
N ILE A 91 4.17 -9.64 -2.33
CA ILE A 91 3.74 -9.58 -0.92
C ILE A 91 2.37 -10.21 -0.73
N GLU A 92 2.06 -10.58 0.52
CA GLU A 92 0.70 -10.96 0.90
C GLU A 92 -0.15 -9.72 1.17
N TRP A 93 -1.43 -9.82 0.81
CA TRP A 93 -2.46 -8.81 1.08
C TRP A 93 -3.51 -9.39 2.02
N GLN A 94 -4.14 -8.51 2.79
CA GLN A 94 -5.33 -8.80 3.58
C GLN A 94 -6.40 -7.72 3.29
N THR A 95 -7.66 -8.07 3.49
CA THR A 95 -8.80 -7.14 3.36
C THR A 95 -8.76 -6.12 4.48
N GLU A 96 -9.06 -4.87 4.18
CA GLU A 96 -9.21 -3.81 5.17
C GLU A 96 -10.49 -4.05 6.02
N GLU A 97 -10.33 -4.45 7.28
CA GLU A 97 -11.38 -4.72 8.27
C GLU A 97 -11.23 -3.73 9.46
N PHE A 98 -11.64 -2.48 9.27
CA PHE A 98 -11.72 -1.49 10.36
C PHE A 98 -13.10 -1.49 11.04
#